data_AF-A0A3M1D2T9-F1
#
_entry.id   AF-A0A3M1D2T9-F1
#
_cell.length_a   1.000
_cell.length_b   1.000
_cell.length_c   1.000
_cell.angle_alpha   90.00
_cell.angle_beta   90.00
_cell.angle_gamma   90.00
#
_symmetry.space_group_name_H-M   'P 1'
#
loop_
_entity.id
_entity.type
_entity.pdbx_description
1 polymer ?
#
loop_
_entity_poly.entity_id
_entity_poly.type
_entity_poly.pdbx_seq_one_letter_code
_entity_poly.pdbx_strand_id
1 'polypeptide(L)'
;MRMVGAKDGPPAGAGRTPVAGIVLAAGQSSRMGRDKALLQAGGVPLVVLLSRAMWLGGCRPVVVVASAQNGGAIREVLDEPFSVVTNCDEGSEPIDSLRLAVGSLPERCGGVGL
;
A
#
# COMPACT_ATOMS: atom_id res chain seq x y z
N MET A 1 -4.91 -5.94 19.71
CA MET A 1 -5.97 -6.97 19.88
C MET A 1 -5.60 -8.18 19.02
N ARG A 2 -6.12 -9.39 19.30
CA ARG A 2 -5.98 -10.59 18.42
C ARG A 2 -6.67 -10.36 17.05
N MET A 3 -6.43 -11.10 15.97
CA MET A 3 -5.58 -12.29 15.69
C MET A 3 -4.96 -12.12 14.27
N VAL A 4 -4.42 -13.07 13.47
CA VAL A 4 -4.42 -14.56 13.41
C VAL A 4 -3.00 -15.03 12.98
N GLY A 5 -2.61 -16.29 13.23
CA GLY A 5 -1.39 -16.89 12.68
C GLY A 5 -1.62 -17.59 11.33
N ALA A 6 -0.70 -17.41 10.37
CA ALA A 6 -0.69 -18.17 9.11
C ALA A 6 -0.13 -19.59 9.32
N LYS A 7 -0.53 -20.54 8.47
CA LYS A 7 0.06 -21.90 8.44
C LYS A 7 1.06 -22.02 7.30
N ASP A 8 2.20 -22.62 7.60
CA ASP A 8 3.25 -22.87 6.62
C ASP A 8 2.87 -23.94 5.60
N GLY A 9 3.18 -23.66 4.34
CA GLY A 9 3.14 -24.59 3.22
C GLY A 9 4.51 -24.62 2.51
N PRO A 10 4.87 -25.71 1.82
CA PRO A 10 6.22 -25.90 1.29
C PRO A 10 6.58 -24.90 0.18
N PRO A 11 7.87 -24.53 0.04
CA PRO A 11 8.31 -23.52 -0.93
C PRO A 11 8.21 -24.06 -2.37
N ALA A 12 7.40 -23.40 -3.19
CA ALA A 12 7.14 -23.80 -4.57
C ALA A 12 8.11 -23.13 -5.56
N GLY A 13 9.10 -23.91 -6.03
CA GLY A 13 10.00 -23.54 -7.13
C GLY A 13 11.24 -22.77 -6.73
N ALA A 14 12.25 -22.77 -7.62
CA ALA A 14 13.46 -21.94 -7.52
C ALA A 14 13.13 -20.47 -7.85
N GLY A 15 12.27 -19.87 -7.01
CA GLY A 15 11.62 -18.59 -7.27
C GLY A 15 12.43 -17.39 -6.80
N ARG A 16 12.42 -16.33 -7.61
CA ARG A 16 12.90 -15.00 -7.21
C ARG A 16 12.04 -14.50 -6.05
N THR A 17 12.67 -14.20 -4.91
CA THR A 17 11.97 -13.77 -3.68
C THR A 17 11.01 -12.61 -3.97
N PRO A 18 9.73 -12.67 -3.56
CA PRO A 18 8.72 -11.72 -4.01
C PRO A 18 9.05 -10.28 -3.59
N VAL A 19 8.85 -9.35 -4.51
CA VAL A 19 9.01 -7.91 -4.30
C VAL A 19 7.64 -7.34 -3.94
N ALA A 20 7.51 -6.65 -2.80
CA ALA A 20 6.27 -5.96 -2.44
C ALA A 20 6.16 -4.61 -3.16
N GLY A 21 4.95 -4.16 -3.48
CA GLY A 21 4.68 -2.79 -3.94
C GLY A 21 4.14 -1.94 -2.80
N ILE A 22 4.60 -0.69 -2.65
CA ILE A 22 4.12 0.24 -1.62
C ILE A 22 3.70 1.57 -2.25
N VAL A 23 2.40 1.88 -2.22
CA VAL A 23 1.84 3.16 -2.67
C VAL A 23 1.68 4.10 -1.47
N LEU A 24 2.49 5.16 -1.41
CA LEU A 24 2.41 6.17 -0.35
C LEU A 24 1.32 7.21 -0.66
N ALA A 25 0.14 7.04 -0.04
CA ALA A 25 -1.05 7.88 -0.23
C ALA A 25 -1.43 8.72 1.02
N ALA A 26 -0.66 8.65 2.12
CA ALA A 26 -0.93 9.38 3.37
C ALA A 26 -0.55 10.88 3.33
N GLY A 27 -0.07 11.38 2.20
CA GLY A 27 0.42 12.76 2.08
C GLY A 27 -0.72 13.79 1.98
N GLN A 28 -0.77 14.71 2.93
CA GLN A 28 -1.76 15.81 3.08
C GLN A 28 -2.05 16.66 1.81
N SER A 29 -1.23 16.55 0.75
CA SER A 29 -1.48 17.17 -0.56
C SER A 29 -1.74 18.69 -0.54
N SER A 30 -1.26 19.38 0.51
CA SER A 30 -1.69 20.73 0.91
C SER A 30 -1.56 21.79 -0.19
N ARG A 31 -0.55 21.71 -1.06
CA ARG A 31 -0.37 22.64 -2.21
C ARG A 31 -1.41 22.48 -3.32
N MET A 32 -2.13 21.35 -3.36
CA MET A 32 -3.17 21.08 -4.37
C MET A 32 -4.59 21.40 -3.86
N GLY A 33 -4.79 21.59 -2.56
CA GLY A 33 -6.12 21.82 -1.96
C GLY A 33 -7.08 20.63 -2.04
N ARG A 34 -6.62 19.49 -2.55
CA ARG A 34 -7.37 18.22 -2.71
C ARG A 34 -6.41 17.04 -2.64
N ASP A 35 -6.88 15.92 -2.10
CA ASP A 35 -6.08 14.69 -1.96
C ASP A 35 -5.59 14.18 -3.32
N LYS A 36 -4.27 14.09 -3.49
CA LYS A 36 -3.64 13.61 -4.73
C LYS A 36 -3.98 12.14 -5.05
N ALA A 37 -4.16 11.29 -4.04
CA ALA A 37 -4.38 9.85 -4.23
C ALA A 37 -5.75 9.54 -4.87
N LEU A 38 -6.76 10.35 -4.52
CA LEU A 38 -8.15 10.20 -4.97
C LEU A 38 -8.46 10.94 -6.29
N LEU A 39 -7.48 11.65 -6.88
CA LEU A 39 -7.69 12.35 -8.15
C LEU A 39 -7.89 11.37 -9.29
N GLN A 40 -8.87 11.65 -10.15
CA GLN A 40 -9.19 10.78 -11.27
C GLN A 40 -8.37 11.15 -12.53
N ALA A 41 -7.78 10.14 -13.16
CA ALA A 41 -7.29 10.20 -14.53
C ALA A 41 -8.14 9.23 -15.37
N GLY A 42 -8.82 9.75 -16.41
CA GLY A 42 -9.79 8.96 -17.18
C GLY A 42 -10.95 8.40 -16.35
N GLY A 43 -11.34 9.08 -15.27
CA GLY A 43 -12.37 8.63 -14.31
C GLY A 43 -11.88 7.66 -13.23
N VAL A 44 -10.64 7.15 -13.32
CA VAL A 44 -10.08 6.20 -12.34
C VAL A 44 -9.17 6.91 -11.33
N PRO A 45 -9.32 6.73 -10.00
CA PRO A 45 -8.44 7.36 -9.01
C PRO A 45 -6.97 6.93 -9.17
N LEU A 46 -6.04 7.86 -8.97
CA LEU A 46 -4.59 7.62 -9.12
C LEU A 46 -4.08 6.48 -8.23
N VAL A 47 -4.61 6.34 -7.00
CA VAL A 47 -4.25 5.24 -6.09
C VAL A 47 -4.60 3.86 -6.67
N VAL A 48 -5.71 3.76 -7.40
CA VAL A 48 -6.15 2.52 -8.08
C VAL A 48 -5.27 2.23 -9.28
N LEU A 49 -4.92 3.26 -10.06
CA LEU A 49 -4.02 3.13 -11.22
C LEU A 49 -2.61 2.68 -10.80
N LEU A 50 -2.05 3.27 -9.74
CA LEU A 50 -0.73 2.90 -9.20
C LEU A 50 -0.73 1.46 -8.64
N SER A 51 -1.75 1.10 -7.86
CA SER A 51 -1.85 -0.25 -7.27
C SER A 51 -1.97 -1.33 -8.36
N ARG A 52 -2.78 -1.07 -9.39
CA ARG A 52 -2.89 -1.94 -10.58
C ARG A 52 -1.58 -2.01 -11.37
N ALA A 53 -0.86 -0.91 -11.54
CA ALA A 53 0.42 -0.89 -12.24
C ALA A 53 1.49 -1.74 -11.52
N MET A 54 1.63 -1.59 -10.19
CA MET A 54 2.53 -2.43 -9.39
C MET A 54 2.16 -3.92 -9.48
N TRP A 55 0.86 -4.24 -9.45
CA TRP A 55 0.38 -5.62 -9.54
C TRP A 55 0.60 -6.25 -10.92
N LEU A 56 0.42 -5.50 -12.01
CA LEU A 56 0.75 -5.93 -13.37
C LEU A 56 2.27 -6.07 -13.57
N GLY A 57 3.06 -5.21 -12.92
CA GLY A 57 4.52 -5.32 -12.83
C GLY A 57 5.04 -6.47 -11.95
N GLY A 58 4.15 -7.31 -11.40
CA GLY A 58 4.52 -8.51 -10.64
C GLY A 58 4.78 -8.30 -9.14
N CYS A 59 4.55 -7.12 -8.57
CA CYS A 59 4.75 -6.87 -7.15
C CYS A 59 3.71 -7.62 -6.29
N ARG A 60 4.13 -8.37 -5.28
CA ARG A 60 3.27 -9.19 -4.39
C ARG A 60 3.81 -9.14 -2.94
N PRO A 61 3.03 -8.70 -1.94
CA PRO A 61 1.73 -8.02 -2.05
C PRO A 61 1.86 -6.62 -2.66
N VAL A 62 0.75 -5.90 -2.81
CA VAL A 62 0.73 -4.45 -3.03
C VAL A 62 -0.03 -3.81 -1.87
N VAL A 63 0.62 -2.88 -1.19
CA VAL A 63 0.16 -2.22 0.03
C VAL A 63 0.01 -0.72 -0.23
N VAL A 64 -1.10 -0.14 0.22
CA VAL A 64 -1.35 1.30 0.15
C VAL A 64 -1.33 1.89 1.56
N VAL A 65 -0.54 2.95 1.74
CA VAL A 65 -0.49 3.69 3.02
C VAL A 65 -1.42 4.88 2.93
N ALA A 66 -2.52 4.85 3.69
CA ALA A 66 -3.44 5.97 3.85
C ALA A 66 -3.12 6.78 5.12
N SER A 67 -3.62 8.01 5.22
CA SER A 67 -3.70 8.75 6.49
C SER A 67 -5.01 8.42 7.21
N ALA A 68 -5.15 8.85 8.47
CA ALA A 68 -6.42 8.77 9.19
C ALA A 68 -7.57 9.49 8.44
N GLN A 69 -7.26 10.61 7.77
CA GLN A 69 -8.24 11.48 7.13
C GLN A 69 -8.73 10.95 5.77
N ASN A 70 -7.89 10.26 4.99
CA ASN A 70 -8.29 9.70 3.68
C ASN A 70 -8.50 8.17 3.65
N GLY A 71 -8.14 7.45 4.72
CA GLY A 71 -8.25 5.99 4.79
C GLY A 71 -9.66 5.40 4.70
N GLY A 72 -10.72 6.23 4.81
CA GLY A 72 -12.08 5.82 4.46
C GLY A 72 -12.25 5.71 2.94
N ALA A 73 -12.18 6.85 2.25
CA ALA A 73 -12.35 6.92 0.79
C ALA A 73 -11.32 6.09 0.00
N ILE A 74 -10.10 5.90 0.51
CA ILE A 74 -9.12 5.00 -0.12
C ILE A 74 -9.57 3.52 -0.08
N ARG A 75 -10.27 3.09 0.98
CA ARG A 75 -10.84 1.73 1.07
C ARG A 75 -12.14 1.56 0.26
N GLU A 76 -12.83 2.65 -0.04
CA GLU A 76 -14.03 2.65 -0.89
C GLU A 76 -13.69 2.46 -2.38
N VAL A 77 -12.45 2.76 -2.79
CA VAL A 77 -11.98 2.65 -4.20
C VAL A 77 -10.96 1.53 -4.45
N LEU A 78 -10.52 0.80 -3.41
CA LEU A 78 -9.54 -0.29 -3.51
C LEU A 78 -10.12 -1.61 -3.02
N ASP A 79 -10.41 -2.49 -3.97
CA ASP A 79 -10.76 -3.88 -3.72
C ASP A 79 -9.52 -4.78 -3.49
N GLU A 80 -9.75 -6.03 -3.09
CA GLU A 80 -8.77 -7.12 -3.22
C GLU A 80 -8.19 -7.17 -4.65
N PRO A 81 -6.87 -7.39 -4.82
CA PRO A 81 -5.92 -7.93 -3.85
C PRO A 81 -5.04 -6.87 -3.16
N PHE A 82 -5.53 -5.64 -2.99
CA PHE A 82 -4.78 -4.53 -2.40
C PHE A 82 -5.10 -4.38 -0.91
N SER A 83 -4.08 -4.22 -0.06
CA SER A 83 -4.28 -3.93 1.37
C SER A 83 -4.06 -2.45 1.70
N VAL A 84 -4.88 -1.89 2.60
CA VAL A 84 -4.78 -0.49 3.03
C VAL A 84 -4.38 -0.40 4.50
N VAL A 85 -3.13 -0.02 4.75
CA VAL A 85 -2.59 0.28 6.08
C VAL A 85 -2.76 1.78 6.33
N THR A 86 -3.09 2.19 7.55
CA THR A 86 -3.28 3.60 7.90
C THR A 86 -2.16 4.07 8.81
N ASN A 87 -1.48 5.15 8.45
CA ASN A 87 -0.72 5.95 9.42
C ASN A 87 -1.69 6.91 10.12
N CYS A 88 -1.75 6.84 11.46
CA CYS A 88 -2.64 7.63 12.29
C CYS A 88 -1.94 8.83 12.97
N ASP A 89 -0.63 8.96 12.82
CA ASP A 89 0.15 10.02 13.45
C ASP A 89 0.15 11.30 12.59
N GLU A 90 -0.39 12.38 13.14
CA GLU A 90 -0.50 13.69 12.48
C GLU A 90 0.82 14.48 12.49
N GLY A 91 1.81 14.05 13.29
CA GLY A 91 3.17 14.60 13.33
C GLY A 91 4.21 13.86 12.48
N SER A 92 3.83 12.74 11.84
CA SER A 92 4.74 11.85 11.10
C SER A 92 5.48 12.55 9.97
N GLU A 93 6.77 12.24 9.82
CA GLU A 93 7.51 12.59 8.61
C GLU A 93 7.12 11.66 7.44
N PRO A 94 7.37 12.07 6.17
CA PRO A 94 7.12 11.20 5.01
C PRO A 94 7.83 9.83 5.08
N ILE A 95 8.94 9.74 5.80
CA ILE A 95 9.70 8.50 6.03
C ILE A 95 8.98 7.53 6.97
N ASP A 96 8.14 8.00 7.91
CA ASP A 96 7.43 7.14 8.85
C ASP A 96 6.31 6.35 8.19
N SER A 97 5.67 6.96 7.19
CA SER A 97 4.72 6.26 6.31
C SER A 97 5.40 5.12 5.53
N LEU A 98 6.67 5.27 5.13
CA LEU A 98 7.46 4.21 4.50
C LEU A 98 7.91 3.14 5.51
N ARG A 99 8.36 3.53 6.70
CA ARG A 99 8.73 2.60 7.80
C ARG A 99 7.54 1.70 8.18
N LEU A 100 6.37 2.31 8.37
CA LEU A 100 5.10 1.64 8.67
C LEU A 100 4.69 0.67 7.55
N ALA A 101 4.87 1.05 6.29
CA ALA A 101 4.61 0.19 5.15
C ALA A 101 5.53 -1.04 5.12
N VAL A 102 6.86 -0.83 5.23
CA VAL A 102 7.86 -1.91 5.25
C VAL A 102 7.63 -2.85 6.42
N GLY A 103 7.32 -2.33 7.61
CA GLY A 103 6.97 -3.12 8.80
C GLY A 103 5.63 -3.88 8.70
N SER A 104 4.79 -3.58 7.72
CA SER A 104 3.56 -4.33 7.43
C SER A 104 3.74 -5.48 6.43
N LEU A 105 4.93 -5.60 5.82
CA LEU A 105 5.19 -6.62 4.81
C LEU A 105 5.44 -8.00 5.44
N PRO A 106 5.00 -9.09 4.78
CA PRO A 106 5.37 -10.44 5.19
C PRO A 106 6.89 -10.68 5.06
N GLU A 107 7.49 -11.35 6.05
CA GLU A 107 8.94 -11.65 6.14
C GLU A 107 9.53 -12.36 4.92
N ARG A 108 8.68 -13.04 4.11
CA ARG A 108 9.05 -13.71 2.85
C ARG A 108 9.34 -12.75 1.67
N CYS A 109 9.21 -11.43 1.84
CA CYS A 109 9.45 -10.45 0.79
C CYS A 109 10.95 -10.09 0.69
N GLY A 110 11.53 -10.16 -0.50
CA GLY A 110 12.97 -9.95 -0.74
C GLY A 110 13.35 -8.55 -1.20
N GLY A 111 12.39 -7.64 -1.29
CA GLY A 111 12.59 -6.27 -1.76
C GLY A 111 11.27 -5.50 -1.88
N VAL A 112 11.37 -4.22 -2.21
CA VAL A 112 10.24 -3.28 -2.31
C VAL A 112 10.34 -2.45 -3.60
N GLY A 113 9.21 -2.26 -4.28
CA GLY A 113 8.99 -1.26 -5.31
C GLY A 113 8.12 -0.11 -4.81
N LEU A 114 8.39 1.10 -5.29
CA LEU A 114 7.74 2.38 -4.95
C LEU A 114 7.29 3.10 -6.23
#